data_AF-A0A401GUS5-F1
#
_entry.id   AF-A0A401GUS5-F1
#
_cell.length_a   1.000
_cell.length_b   1.000
_cell.length_c   1.000
_cell.angle_alpha   90.00
_cell.angle_beta   90.00
_cell.angle_gamma   90.00
#
_symmetry.space_group_name_H-M   'P 1'
#
loop_
_entity.id
_entity.type
_entity.pdbx_description
1 polymer ?
#
loop_
_entity_poly.entity_id
_entity_poly.type
_entity_poly.pdbx_seq_one_letter_code
_entity_poly.pdbx_strand_id
1 'polypeptide(L)'
;MDYRDLIMHNLSTEFSDNISEAVRIVPMRLRVASRSPCLVPGYADRPTLHVEGETSGSSPSGHVRRLHGTVGVVADGSVRWCLYSTVDGGDADEWVTEGLQVGGLNSAMGVLGMWTGAQHERMDPLGPFWAWKVG
;
A
#
# COMPACT_ATOMS: atom_id res chain seq x y z
N MET A 1 9.67 -10.41 -12.18
CA MET A 1 8.73 -9.41 -12.70
C MET A 1 9.07 -8.04 -12.13
N ASP A 2 9.97 -7.32 -12.77
CA ASP A 2 10.28 -5.93 -12.38
C ASP A 2 9.24 -4.93 -12.94
N TYR A 3 9.43 -3.62 -12.71
CA TYR A 3 8.54 -2.57 -13.21
C TYR A 3 8.35 -2.60 -14.74
N ARG A 4 9.40 -2.96 -15.49
CA ARG A 4 9.36 -3.00 -16.95
C ARG A 4 8.51 -4.18 -17.43
N ASP A 5 8.63 -5.33 -16.77
CA ASP A 5 7.81 -6.50 -17.10
C ASP A 5 6.30 -6.19 -16.93
N LEU A 6 5.94 -5.45 -15.88
CA LEU A 6 4.56 -5.02 -15.62
C LEU A 6 4.02 -4.06 -16.69
N ILE A 7 4.83 -3.09 -17.13
CA ILE A 7 4.44 -2.17 -18.22
C ILE A 7 4.21 -2.93 -19.52
N MET A 8 5.08 -3.88 -19.86
CA MET A 8 4.97 -4.65 -21.11
C MET A 8 3.69 -5.48 -21.13
N HIS A 9 3.27 -6.04 -19.99
CA HIS A 9 1.98 -6.71 -19.86
C HIS A 9 0.78 -5.77 -20.02
N ASN A 10 0.87 -4.51 -19.59
CA ASN A 10 -0.22 -3.54 -19.77
C ASN A 10 -0.35 -3.03 -21.21
N LEU A 11 0.71 -3.11 -22.01
CA LEU A 11 0.75 -2.62 -23.39
C LEU A 11 0.36 -3.66 -24.44
N SER A 12 0.37 -4.95 -24.11
CA SER A 12 -0.03 -5.99 -25.07
C SER A 12 -1.55 -5.92 -25.30
N THR A 13 -1.96 -5.56 -26.52
CA THR A 13 -3.37 -5.58 -26.97
C THR A 13 -3.90 -7.00 -27.24
N GLU A 14 -3.03 -8.00 -27.18
CA GLU A 14 -3.41 -9.40 -27.33
C GLU A 14 -3.66 -10.03 -25.96
N PHE A 15 -4.89 -10.46 -25.73
CA PHE A 15 -5.19 -11.39 -24.65
C PHE A 15 -4.55 -12.74 -24.99
N SER A 16 -3.36 -12.99 -24.46
CA SER A 16 -2.78 -14.33 -24.54
C SER A 16 -3.40 -15.22 -23.47
N ASP A 17 -3.68 -16.48 -23.78
CA ASP A 17 -4.06 -17.49 -22.77
C ASP A 17 -2.94 -17.77 -21.74
N ASN A 18 -1.74 -17.24 -21.97
CA ASN A 18 -0.58 -17.34 -21.08
C ASN A 18 -0.47 -16.12 -20.14
N ILE A 19 -1.55 -15.83 -19.40
CA ILE A 19 -1.50 -14.81 -18.33
C ILE A 19 -0.71 -15.39 -17.16
N SER A 20 0.44 -14.79 -16.83
CA SER A 20 1.17 -15.11 -15.60
C SER A 20 0.80 -14.11 -14.50
N GLU A 21 0.18 -14.58 -13.44
CA GLU A 21 -0.04 -13.77 -12.23
C GLU A 21 1.28 -13.58 -11.48
N ALA A 22 1.60 -12.33 -11.13
CA ALA A 22 2.73 -12.03 -10.27
C ALA A 22 2.25 -11.75 -8.84
N VAL A 23 2.50 -12.71 -7.95
CA VAL A 23 2.25 -12.56 -6.51
C VAL A 23 3.58 -12.29 -5.80
N ARG A 24 3.61 -11.28 -4.94
CA ARG A 24 4.76 -10.95 -4.09
C ARG A 24 4.33 -10.79 -2.65
N ILE A 25 5.09 -11.37 -1.73
CA ILE A 25 4.96 -11.08 -0.29
C ILE A 25 5.98 -9.98 0.04
N VAL A 26 5.48 -8.86 0.55
CA VAL A 26 6.28 -7.69 0.91
C VAL A 26 6.21 -7.52 2.42
N PRO A 27 7.24 -7.92 3.19
CA PRO A 27 7.25 -7.74 4.64
C PRO A 27 7.36 -6.26 4.98
N MET A 28 6.56 -5.79 5.93
CA MET A 28 6.54 -4.39 6.37
C MET A 28 6.69 -4.33 7.89
N ARG A 29 7.45 -3.34 8.35
CA ARG A 29 7.51 -2.96 9.77
C ARG A 29 6.98 -1.54 9.88
N LEU A 30 5.86 -1.36 10.57
CA LEU A 30 5.19 -0.07 10.71
C LEU A 30 5.13 0.35 12.18
N ARG A 31 5.23 1.65 12.44
CA ARG A 31 4.98 2.28 13.74
C ARG A 31 4.13 3.54 13.55
N VAL A 32 3.39 3.90 14.60
CA VAL A 32 2.73 5.21 14.66
C VAL A 32 3.79 6.28 14.94
N ALA A 33 3.91 7.26 14.05
CA ALA A 33 4.82 8.39 14.19
C ALA A 33 4.15 9.58 14.89
N SER A 34 2.92 9.91 14.50
CA SER A 34 2.15 10.99 15.12
C SER A 34 0.65 10.78 14.96
N ARG A 35 -0.15 11.71 15.50
CA ARG A 35 -1.62 11.67 15.43
C ARG A 35 -2.15 13.07 15.15
N SER A 36 -3.15 13.16 14.28
CA SER A 36 -3.91 14.40 14.06
C SER A 36 -5.39 14.20 14.36
N PRO A 37 -6.14 15.28 14.66
CA PRO A 37 -7.58 15.19 14.82
C PRO A 37 -8.26 14.53 13.61
N CYS A 38 -9.34 13.79 13.87
CA CYS A 38 -10.19 13.28 12.81
C CYS A 38 -11.03 14.41 12.21
N LEU A 39 -11.04 14.51 10.88
CA LEU A 39 -11.86 15.49 10.17
C LEU A 39 -13.23 14.95 9.76
N VAL A 40 -13.50 13.65 10.00
CA VAL A 40 -14.78 13.03 9.66
C VAL A 40 -15.81 13.30 10.76
N PRO A 41 -16.94 13.96 10.46
CA PRO A 41 -18.00 14.19 11.43
C PRO A 41 -18.50 12.90 12.07
N GLY A 42 -18.73 12.92 13.39
CA GLY A 42 -19.18 11.74 14.15
C GLY A 42 -18.07 10.79 14.60
N TYR A 43 -16.81 11.04 14.23
CA TYR A 43 -15.66 10.21 14.61
C TYR A 43 -14.50 11.01 15.21
N ALA A 44 -14.81 12.08 15.94
CA ALA A 44 -13.81 12.93 16.58
C ALA A 44 -12.91 12.18 17.59
N ASP A 45 -13.39 11.05 18.13
CA ASP A 45 -12.70 10.13 19.01
C ASP A 45 -11.69 9.22 18.30
N ARG A 46 -11.68 9.19 16.96
CA ARG A 46 -10.85 8.30 16.14
C ARG A 46 -9.78 9.08 15.36
N PRO A 47 -8.68 9.50 16.01
CA PRO A 47 -7.67 10.34 15.36
C PRO A 47 -7.08 9.67 14.13
N THR A 48 -6.69 10.47 13.14
CA THR A 48 -5.85 9.98 12.03
C THR A 48 -4.46 9.71 12.57
N LEU A 49 -4.00 8.48 12.37
CA LEU A 49 -2.65 8.06 12.71
C LEU A 49 -1.75 8.34 11.52
N HIS A 50 -0.62 9.00 11.76
CA HIS A 50 0.48 9.09 10.80
C HIS A 50 1.43 7.94 11.09
N VAL A 51 1.71 7.12 10.10
CA VAL A 51 2.51 5.91 10.23
C VAL A 51 3.78 6.03 9.41
N GLU A 52 4.86 5.45 9.93
CA GLU A 52 6.16 5.38 9.27
C GLU A 52 6.72 3.97 9.45
N GLY A 53 7.61 3.57 8.56
CA GLY A 53 8.17 2.24 8.63
C GLY A 53 9.13 1.94 7.51
N GLU A 54 9.31 0.65 7.29
CA GLU A 54 10.25 0.15 6.32
C GLU A 54 9.81 -1.19 5.72
N THR A 55 10.26 -1.43 4.49
CA THR A 55 10.21 -2.74 3.85
C THR A 55 11.55 -3.04 3.21
N SER A 56 12.16 -4.15 3.59
CA SER A 56 13.19 -4.81 2.81
C SER A 56 12.48 -5.66 1.77
N GLY A 57 12.09 -5.05 0.64
CA GLY A 57 11.48 -5.80 -0.45
C GLY A 57 12.37 -6.97 -0.90
N SER A 58 11.86 -7.85 -1.76
CA SER A 58 12.64 -8.94 -2.37
C SER A 58 13.73 -8.45 -3.36
N SER A 59 14.25 -7.24 -3.18
CA SER A 59 15.28 -6.66 -4.03
C SER A 59 16.61 -7.41 -3.82
N PRO A 60 17.30 -7.81 -4.90
CA PRO A 60 18.65 -8.39 -4.80
C PRO A 60 19.65 -7.47 -4.10
N SER A 61 19.37 -6.16 -4.04
CA SER A 61 20.22 -5.14 -3.42
C SER A 61 20.24 -5.18 -1.89
N GLY A 62 19.25 -5.82 -1.24
CA GLY A 62 19.13 -5.85 0.22
C GLY A 62 18.84 -4.50 0.88
N HIS A 63 18.57 -3.46 0.09
CA HIS A 63 18.28 -2.13 0.59
C HIS A 63 16.87 -2.01 1.15
N VAL A 64 16.75 -1.18 2.18
CA VAL A 64 15.52 -0.93 2.92
C VAL A 64 14.81 0.27 2.31
N ARG A 65 13.56 0.07 1.89
CA ARG A 65 12.68 1.12 1.38
C ARG A 65 11.91 1.71 2.54
N ARG A 66 11.76 3.04 2.57
CA ARG A 66 11.01 3.72 3.63
C ARG A 66 9.53 3.70 3.29
N LEU A 67 8.70 3.53 4.32
CA LEU A 67 7.25 3.58 4.24
C LEU A 67 6.75 4.77 5.06
N HIS A 68 5.72 5.44 4.57
CA HIS A 68 5.00 6.44 5.34
C HIS A 68 3.54 6.52 4.89
N GLY A 69 2.67 7.12 5.69
CA GLY A 69 1.28 7.31 5.29
C GLY A 69 0.34 7.56 6.46
N THR A 70 -0.94 7.27 6.23
CA THR A 70 -1.99 7.52 7.21
C THR A 70 -2.95 6.35 7.37
N VAL A 71 -3.48 6.23 8.59
CA VAL A 71 -4.58 5.35 8.94
C VAL A 71 -5.67 6.18 9.60
N GLY A 72 -6.86 6.18 9.04
CA GLY A 72 -7.96 7.01 9.51
C GLY A 72 -9.32 6.46 9.12
N VAL A 73 -10.37 7.00 9.71
CA VAL A 73 -11.74 6.63 9.32
C VAL A 73 -12.19 7.39 8.09
N VAL A 74 -13.10 6.79 7.34
CA VAL A 74 -13.88 7.43 6.27
C VAL A 74 -15.35 7.61 6.71
N ALA A 75 -16.18 8.24 5.87
CA ALA A 75 -17.52 8.69 6.23
C ALA A 75 -18.47 7.60 6.75
N ASP A 76 -18.30 6.35 6.31
CA ASP A 76 -19.08 5.19 6.73
C ASP A 76 -18.54 4.53 8.02
N GLY A 77 -17.45 5.05 8.59
CA GLY A 77 -16.78 4.52 9.77
C GLY A 77 -15.77 3.41 9.50
N SER A 78 -15.60 3.01 8.23
CA SER A 78 -14.54 2.09 7.81
C SER A 78 -13.15 2.71 8.02
N VAL A 79 -12.15 1.88 8.31
CA VAL A 79 -10.77 2.35 8.51
C VAL A 79 -10.00 2.22 7.20
N ARG A 80 -9.57 3.35 6.65
CA ARG A 80 -8.73 3.46 5.45
C ARG A 80 -7.25 3.51 5.84
N TRP A 81 -6.47 2.75 5.11
CA TRP A 81 -5.01 2.77 5.13
C TRP A 81 -4.53 3.33 3.80
N CYS A 82 -3.66 4.33 3.84
CA CYS A 82 -2.96 4.87 2.68
C CYS A 82 -1.47 4.89 3.01
N LEU A 83 -0.67 4.10 2.29
CA LEU A 83 0.77 3.94 2.52
C LEU A 83 1.54 4.22 1.23
N TYR A 84 2.64 4.95 1.36
CA TYR A 84 3.60 5.23 0.31
C TYR A 84 4.91 4.50 0.60
N SER A 85 5.58 4.03 -0.45
CA SER A 85 6.93 3.49 -0.39
C SER A 85 7.87 4.28 -1.28
N THR A 86 9.03 4.65 -0.74
CA THR A 86 10.05 5.36 -1.49
C THR A 86 10.76 4.46 -2.50
N VAL A 87 11.43 5.09 -3.46
CA VAL A 87 12.43 4.46 -4.33
C VAL A 87 13.54 3.84 -3.48
N ASP A 88 14.14 2.77 -4.00
CA ASP A 88 15.25 2.10 -3.33
C ASP A 88 16.43 3.06 -3.07
N GLY A 89 16.80 3.23 -1.81
CA GLY A 89 17.86 4.16 -1.38
C GLY A 89 17.57 5.65 -1.59
N GLY A 90 16.33 6.02 -1.94
CA GLY A 90 15.91 7.39 -2.21
C GLY A 90 14.79 7.90 -1.32
N ASP A 91 14.38 9.16 -1.59
CA ASP A 91 13.39 9.90 -0.80
C ASP A 91 12.07 10.14 -1.55
N ALA A 92 12.05 9.91 -2.86
CA ALA A 92 10.85 10.08 -3.68
C ALA A 92 9.94 8.85 -3.55
N ASP A 93 8.63 9.07 -3.46
CA ASP A 93 7.65 7.98 -3.46
C ASP A 93 7.56 7.33 -4.84
N GLU A 94 7.65 5.99 -4.85
CA GLU A 94 7.52 5.17 -6.06
C GLU A 94 6.16 4.46 -6.08
N TRP A 95 5.73 3.94 -4.93
CA TRP A 95 4.52 3.13 -4.83
C TRP A 95 3.54 3.70 -3.82
N VAL A 96 2.26 3.59 -4.11
CA VAL A 96 1.17 3.87 -3.17
C VAL A 96 0.24 2.66 -3.07
N THR A 97 -0.23 2.40 -1.85
CA THR A 97 -1.27 1.42 -1.55
C THR A 97 -2.40 2.10 -0.81
N GLU A 98 -3.64 1.82 -1.22
CA GLU A 98 -4.84 2.29 -0.56
C GLU A 98 -5.80 1.13 -0.33
N GLY A 99 -6.28 0.96 0.90
CA GLY A 99 -7.21 -0.11 1.25
C GLY A 99 -8.04 0.15 2.49
N LEU A 100 -9.03 -0.71 2.71
CA LEU A 100 -9.93 -0.68 3.86
C LEU A 100 -9.68 -1.89 4.77
N GLN A 101 -9.74 -1.64 6.08
CA GLN A 101 -9.64 -2.68 7.09
C GLN A 101 -10.91 -3.53 7.13
N VAL A 102 -10.75 -4.83 6.92
CA VAL A 102 -11.85 -5.79 6.91
C VAL A 102 -12.18 -6.21 8.34
N GLY A 103 -13.46 -6.17 8.71
CA GLY A 103 -13.94 -6.59 10.03
C GLY A 103 -13.85 -5.52 11.13
N GLY A 104 -13.48 -4.29 10.80
CA GLY A 104 -13.47 -3.17 11.74
C GLY A 104 -12.26 -3.15 12.69
N LEU A 105 -12.31 -2.29 13.71
CA LEU A 105 -11.21 -2.06 14.65
C LEU A 105 -10.77 -3.36 15.34
N ASN A 106 -9.46 -3.54 15.48
CA ASN A 106 -8.83 -4.74 16.06
C ASN A 106 -9.06 -6.06 15.32
N SER A 107 -9.69 -6.05 14.14
CA SER A 107 -9.82 -7.24 13.30
C SER A 107 -8.46 -7.78 12.87
N ALA A 108 -8.29 -9.09 12.94
CA ALA A 108 -7.12 -9.80 12.43
C ALA A 108 -7.20 -10.05 10.91
N MET A 109 -8.34 -9.77 10.26
CA MET A 109 -8.52 -10.03 8.82
C MET A 109 -7.65 -9.12 7.95
N GLY A 110 -7.13 -8.01 8.49
CA GLY A 110 -6.21 -7.14 7.77
C GLY A 110 -6.90 -6.13 6.85
N VAL A 111 -6.18 -5.70 5.81
CA VAL A 111 -6.52 -4.60 4.91
C VAL A 111 -6.55 -5.10 3.47
N LEU A 112 -7.67 -4.90 2.78
CA LEU A 112 -7.83 -5.22 1.36
C LEU A 112 -7.84 -3.91 0.57
N GLY A 113 -7.12 -3.87 -0.55
CA GLY A 113 -7.01 -2.65 -1.32
C GLY A 113 -6.33 -2.82 -2.67
N MET A 114 -5.89 -1.69 -3.21
CA MET A 114 -5.15 -1.60 -4.48
C MET A 114 -3.81 -0.90 -4.29
N TRP A 115 -2.84 -1.28 -5.11
CA TRP A 115 -1.54 -0.62 -5.19
C TRP A 115 -1.26 -0.16 -6.62
N THR A 116 -0.53 0.94 -6.76
CA THR A 116 -0.11 1.51 -8.05
C THR A 116 1.08 2.46 -7.87
N GLY A 117 1.60 3.04 -8.95
CA GLY A 117 2.65 4.05 -8.87
C GLY A 117 2.17 5.31 -8.15
N ALA A 118 3.04 5.92 -7.34
CA ALA A 118 2.67 7.04 -6.45
C ALA A 118 2.21 8.29 -7.21
N GLN A 119 2.63 8.45 -8.47
CA GLN A 119 2.25 9.57 -9.34
C GLN A 119 1.02 9.26 -10.21
N HIS A 120 0.49 8.04 -10.17
CA HIS A 120 -0.64 7.59 -10.99
C HIS A 120 -0.45 7.90 -12.49
N GLU A 121 0.76 7.66 -12.99
CA GLU A 121 1.06 7.84 -14.40
C GLU A 121 0.24 6.87 -15.24
N ARG A 122 -0.09 7.26 -16.47
CA ARG A 122 -0.97 6.48 -17.37
C ARG A 122 -0.53 5.03 -17.54
N MET A 123 0.76 4.76 -17.40
CA MET A 123 1.37 3.46 -17.62
C MET A 123 1.65 2.69 -16.32
N ASP A 124 1.36 3.26 -15.16
CA ASP A 124 1.65 2.62 -13.89
C ASP A 124 0.84 1.32 -13.75
N PRO A 125 1.47 0.26 -13.23
CA PRO A 125 0.73 -0.95 -12.92
C PRO A 125 -0.27 -0.69 -11.80
N LEU A 126 -1.31 -1.51 -11.79
CA LEU A 126 -2.34 -1.50 -10.77
C LEU A 126 -2.62 -2.94 -10.39
N GLY A 127 -2.67 -3.23 -9.09
CA GLY A 127 -2.98 -4.57 -8.63
C GLY A 127 -3.70 -4.57 -7.30
N PRO A 128 -4.43 -5.65 -6.98
CA PRO A 128 -4.96 -5.84 -5.64
C PRO A 128 -3.82 -6.14 -4.65
N PHE A 129 -4.04 -5.82 -3.38
CA PHE A 129 -3.23 -6.35 -2.29
C PHE A 129 -4.11 -6.73 -1.10
N TRP A 130 -3.59 -7.68 -0.31
CA TRP A 130 -4.09 -7.98 1.01
C TRP A 130 -2.93 -7.93 2.00
N ALA A 131 -3.06 -7.12 3.06
CA ALA A 131 -2.05 -6.98 4.10
C ALA A 131 -2.62 -7.41 5.45
N TRP A 132 -1.86 -8.17 6.22
CA TRP A 132 -2.26 -8.62 7.56
C TRP A 132 -1.06 -8.57 8.52
N LYS A 133 -1.37 -8.50 9.82
CA LYS A 133 -0.34 -8.58 10.85
C LYS A 133 0.15 -10.02 10.96
N VAL A 134 1.46 -10.22 10.85
CA VAL A 134 2.12 -11.49 11.15
C VAL A 134 2.42 -11.54 12.66
N GLY A 135 2.21 -12.71 13.26
CA GLY A 135 2.40 -12.96 14.70
C GLY A 135 3.84 -12.84 15.19
#